data_AF-A0A2V6HEU7-F1
#
_entry.id   AF-A0A2V6HEU7-F1
#
_cell.length_a   1.000
_cell.length_b   1.000
_cell.length_c   1.000
_cell.angle_alpha   90.00
_cell.angle_beta   90.00
_cell.angle_gamma   90.00
#
_symmetry.space_group_name_H-M   'P 1'
#
loop_
_entity.id
_entity.type
_entity.pdbx_description
1 polymer ?
#
loop_
_entity_poly.entity_id
_entity_poly.type
_entity_poly.pdbx_seq_one_letter_code
_entity_poly.pdbx_strand_id
1 'polypeptide(L)'
;MRTLNSNLNTIVSKVPQVMLAFWVVKILATTLGETGGDAVTMSWFGETTPEAKGTGYLVGTGIFGVIFIVAVLVQIRAKKFHPFLYWLTIVATTTVGTTLADYCTRSLGIGYTGGSTMLLICVIASLLIWRWSTGSISIETVSTPKVEIFYWVTIMFSQTLGTALGDWVADTNEMGYLGAAAVFGGLLLLTALLYYLTSFSRVILFWAAFILTRPLGATLGDFLDKPISEGGLALSRYSASLALLVVIVALILILPQKPASKAH
;
A
#
# COMPACT_ATOMS: atom_id res chain seq x y z
N MET A 1 -42.04 32.34 -4.69
CA MET A 1 -41.28 31.08 -4.63
C MET A 1 -39.79 31.41 -4.74
N ARG A 2 -39.03 31.34 -3.63
CA ARG A 2 -37.58 31.47 -3.63
C ARG A 2 -36.98 30.14 -4.09
N THR A 3 -36.29 30.14 -5.21
CA THR A 3 -35.41 29.06 -5.65
C THR A 3 -34.30 28.88 -4.61
N LEU A 4 -34.34 27.76 -3.89
CA LEU A 4 -33.23 27.30 -3.06
C LEU A 4 -32.08 26.93 -4.00
N ASN A 5 -31.12 27.84 -4.18
CA ASN A 5 -29.79 27.51 -4.65
C ASN A 5 -29.19 26.51 -3.66
N SER A 6 -29.31 25.22 -3.95
CA SER A 6 -28.50 24.19 -3.33
C SER A 6 -27.06 24.35 -3.84
N ASN A 7 -26.33 25.29 -3.24
CA ASN A 7 -24.88 25.21 -3.16
C ASN A 7 -24.54 23.97 -2.34
N LEU A 8 -24.73 22.79 -2.93
CA LEU A 8 -24.02 21.59 -2.54
C LEU A 8 -22.57 21.92 -2.83
N ASN A 9 -21.85 22.43 -1.83
CA ASN A 9 -20.41 22.32 -1.79
C ASN A 9 -20.12 20.83 -1.95
N THR A 10 -19.89 20.40 -3.19
CA THR A 10 -19.38 19.08 -3.50
C THR A 10 -18.01 19.04 -2.84
N ILE A 11 -17.98 18.47 -1.64
CA ILE A 11 -16.73 18.19 -0.94
C ILE A 11 -15.98 17.24 -1.86
N VAL A 12 -15.00 17.76 -2.58
CA VAL A 12 -14.18 17.00 -3.52
C VAL A 12 -13.22 16.18 -2.67
N SER A 13 -13.28 14.85 -2.79
CA SER A 13 -12.34 13.96 -2.11
C SER A 13 -10.90 14.24 -2.57
N LYS A 14 -9.94 14.11 -1.65
CA LYS A 14 -8.50 14.19 -1.96
C LYS A 14 -7.92 12.85 -2.41
N VAL A 15 -8.76 11.85 -2.61
CA VAL A 15 -8.39 10.52 -3.11
C VAL A 15 -8.77 10.43 -4.59
N PRO A 16 -7.95 9.80 -5.44
CA PRO A 16 -8.28 9.58 -6.85
C PRO A 16 -9.55 8.74 -7.00
N GLN A 17 -10.23 8.93 -8.13
CA GLN A 17 -11.31 8.06 -8.56
C GLN A 17 -10.78 6.62 -8.76
N VAL A 18 -11.49 5.65 -8.19
CA VAL A 18 -11.12 4.23 -8.24
C VAL A 18 -11.53 3.64 -9.60
N MET A 19 -10.67 3.81 -10.60
CA MET A 19 -10.78 3.20 -11.92
C MET A 19 -9.72 2.12 -12.12
N LEU A 20 -9.74 1.40 -13.25
CA LEU A 20 -8.70 0.42 -13.58
C LEU A 20 -7.29 1.03 -13.52
N ALA A 21 -7.13 2.27 -14.01
CA ALA A 21 -5.87 3.02 -13.94
C ALA A 21 -5.34 3.18 -12.51
N PHE A 22 -6.23 3.41 -11.54
CA PHE A 22 -5.85 3.50 -10.13
C PHE A 22 -5.26 2.18 -9.64
N TRP A 23 -5.90 1.05 -9.95
CA TRP A 23 -5.41 -0.26 -9.53
C TRP A 23 -4.08 -0.63 -10.16
N VAL A 24 -3.88 -0.32 -11.45
CA VAL A 24 -2.60 -0.54 -12.14
C VAL A 24 -1.47 0.26 -11.50
N VAL A 25 -1.65 1.58 -11.36
CA VAL A 25 -0.62 2.44 -10.74
C VAL A 25 -0.38 2.03 -9.29
N LYS A 26 -1.43 1.60 -8.58
CA LYS A 26 -1.30 1.10 -7.21
C LYS A 26 -0.46 -0.16 -7.11
N ILE A 27 -0.67 -1.16 -7.98
CA ILE A 27 0.13 -2.39 -7.98
C ILE A 27 1.59 -2.05 -8.28
N LEU A 28 1.85 -1.16 -9.25
CA LEU A 28 3.21 -0.70 -9.53
C LEU A 28 3.83 0.03 -8.34
N ALA A 29 3.05 0.87 -7.64
CA ALA A 29 3.51 1.59 -6.45
C ALA A 29 3.79 0.64 -5.27
N THR A 30 3.00 -0.42 -5.08
CA THR A 30 3.29 -1.44 -4.06
C THR A 30 4.53 -2.25 -4.42
N THR A 31 4.74 -2.62 -5.69
CA THR A 31 5.99 -3.25 -6.14
C THR A 31 7.21 -2.32 -5.99
N LEU A 32 7.05 -1.02 -6.28
CA LEU A 32 8.09 -0.03 -6.05
C LEU A 32 8.43 0.09 -4.56
N GLY A 33 7.41 0.14 -3.69
CA GLY A 33 7.62 0.21 -2.25
C GLY A 33 8.44 -0.97 -1.72
N GLU A 34 8.22 -2.17 -2.26
CA GLU A 34 9.00 -3.37 -1.93
C GLU A 34 10.47 -3.22 -2.32
N THR A 35 10.73 -3.12 -3.63
CA THR A 35 12.10 -3.02 -4.14
C THR A 35 12.85 -1.80 -3.58
N GLY A 36 12.14 -0.70 -3.35
CA GLY A 36 12.71 0.53 -2.80
C GLY A 36 13.04 0.43 -1.31
N GLY A 37 12.22 -0.29 -0.54
CA GLY A 37 12.49 -0.61 0.87
C GLY A 37 13.76 -1.46 0.96
N ASP A 38 13.79 -2.54 0.20
CA ASP A 38 14.89 -3.50 0.16
C ASP A 38 16.18 -2.91 -0.41
N ALA A 39 16.10 -1.97 -1.35
CA ALA A 39 17.25 -1.24 -1.84
C ALA A 39 17.98 -0.51 -0.70
N VAL A 40 17.24 0.01 0.29
CA VAL A 40 17.81 0.69 1.45
C VAL A 40 18.19 -0.31 2.55
N THR A 41 17.29 -1.19 2.95
CA THR A 41 17.52 -2.09 4.10
C THR A 41 18.48 -3.22 3.75
N MET A 42 18.21 -3.96 2.67
CA MET A 42 18.98 -5.14 2.30
C MET A 42 20.25 -4.78 1.53
N SER A 43 20.20 -3.80 0.62
CA SER A 43 21.36 -3.49 -0.25
C SER A 43 22.27 -2.40 0.33
N TRP A 44 21.71 -1.27 0.78
CA TRP A 44 22.53 -0.19 1.33
C TRP A 44 22.98 -0.47 2.77
N PHE A 45 22.07 -0.86 3.66
CA PHE A 45 22.43 -1.22 5.03
C PHE A 45 22.95 -2.65 5.17
N GLY A 46 22.84 -3.49 4.14
CA GLY A 46 23.40 -4.82 4.12
C GLY A 46 22.70 -5.79 5.08
N GLU A 47 21.42 -5.59 5.39
CA GLU A 47 20.74 -6.35 6.44
C GLU A 47 20.60 -7.85 6.14
N THR A 48 20.72 -8.24 4.87
CA THR A 48 20.72 -9.65 4.43
C THR A 48 22.13 -10.16 4.10
N THR A 49 23.18 -9.43 4.47
CA THR A 49 24.58 -9.81 4.23
C THR A 49 25.18 -10.44 5.49
N PRO A 50 26.27 -11.23 5.37
CA PRO A 50 26.98 -11.76 6.54
C PRO A 50 27.47 -10.67 7.51
N GLU A 51 27.68 -9.44 7.03
CA GLU A 51 28.15 -8.29 7.80
C GLU A 51 27.01 -7.45 8.42
N ALA A 52 25.77 -7.95 8.39
CA ALA A 52 24.60 -7.24 8.90
C ALA A 52 24.74 -6.82 10.37
N LYS A 53 24.36 -5.58 10.67
CA LYS A 53 24.33 -5.05 12.05
C LYS A 53 23.03 -5.38 12.79
N GLY A 54 22.04 -5.97 12.13
CA GLY A 54 20.74 -6.31 12.72
C GLY A 54 19.85 -5.09 13.01
N THR A 55 20.08 -3.96 12.34
CA THR A 55 19.36 -2.70 12.57
C THR A 55 18.86 -2.02 11.30
N GLY A 56 19.21 -2.54 10.12
CA GLY A 56 18.89 -1.96 8.82
C GLY A 56 17.39 -1.79 8.60
N TYR A 57 16.57 -2.78 8.95
CA TYR A 57 15.11 -2.66 8.83
C TYR A 57 14.51 -1.58 9.74
N LEU A 58 15.01 -1.46 10.98
CA LEU A 58 14.54 -0.44 11.93
C LEU A 58 14.97 0.97 11.49
N VAL A 59 16.23 1.14 11.07
CA VAL A 59 16.75 2.42 10.58
C VAL A 59 16.04 2.82 9.28
N GLY A 60 15.86 1.89 8.35
CA GLY A 60 15.10 2.11 7.12
C GLY A 60 13.66 2.53 7.41
N THR A 61 13.00 1.87 8.37
CA THR A 61 11.66 2.28 8.85
C THR A 61 11.65 3.69 9.41
N GLY A 62 12.67 4.09 10.17
CA GLY A 62 12.80 5.46 10.66
C GLY A 62 12.90 6.48 9.52
N ILE A 63 13.74 6.22 8.52
CA ILE A 63 13.95 7.09 7.36
C ILE A 63 12.65 7.25 6.57
N PHE A 64 12.06 6.12 6.13
CA PHE A 64 10.83 6.16 5.35
C PHE A 64 9.62 6.62 6.15
N GLY A 65 9.61 6.38 7.47
CA GLY A 65 8.60 6.88 8.40
C GLY A 65 8.58 8.41 8.44
N VAL A 66 9.75 9.05 8.52
CA VAL A 66 9.84 10.53 8.45
C VAL A 66 9.32 11.04 7.10
N ILE A 67 9.73 10.42 5.99
CA ILE A 67 9.27 10.80 4.65
C ILE A 67 7.74 10.66 4.54
N PHE A 68 7.18 9.54 5.00
CA PHE A 68 5.75 9.28 5.01
C PHE A 68 4.99 10.30 5.87
N ILE A 69 5.45 10.59 7.09
CA ILE A 69 4.83 11.58 7.98
C ILE A 69 4.80 12.95 7.30
N VAL A 70 5.92 13.38 6.70
CA VAL A 70 5.97 14.65 5.96
C VAL A 70 4.98 14.63 4.79
N ALA A 71 4.93 13.56 3.99
CA ALA A 71 4.00 13.45 2.87
C ALA A 71 2.52 13.51 3.32
N VAL A 72 2.16 12.82 4.41
CA VAL A 72 0.81 12.86 5.00
C VAL A 72 0.47 14.25 5.52
N LEU A 73 1.41 14.91 6.19
CA LEU A 73 1.24 16.27 6.68
C LEU A 73 1.02 17.28 5.54
N VAL A 74 1.64 17.06 4.37
CA VAL A 74 1.39 17.87 3.17
C VAL A 74 0.03 17.54 2.55
N GLN A 75 -0.37 16.26 2.49
CA GLN A 75 -1.71 15.82 2.05
C GLN A 75 -2.85 16.45 2.86
N ILE A 76 -2.72 16.41 4.19
CA ILE A 76 -3.71 16.97 5.11
C ILE A 76 -3.84 18.49 4.90
N ARG A 77 -2.73 19.19 4.65
CA ARG A 77 -2.71 20.63 4.40
C ARG A 77 -3.20 21.02 3.00
N ALA A 78 -3.08 20.15 2.01
CA ALA A 78 -3.52 20.43 0.65
C ALA A 78 -5.03 20.71 0.62
N LYS A 79 -5.47 21.73 -0.11
CA LYS A 79 -6.90 22.10 -0.21
C LYS A 79 -7.63 21.44 -1.38
N LYS A 80 -6.88 20.81 -2.29
CA LYS A 80 -7.37 20.19 -3.52
C LYS A 80 -6.65 18.87 -3.74
N PHE A 81 -7.23 18.02 -4.58
CA PHE A 81 -6.58 16.79 -5.02
C PHE A 81 -5.37 17.10 -5.90
N HIS A 82 -4.21 16.56 -5.53
CA HIS A 82 -2.96 16.62 -6.30
C HIS A 82 -2.49 15.20 -6.59
N PRO A 83 -2.56 14.72 -7.85
CA PRO A 83 -2.21 13.33 -8.18
C PRO A 83 -0.80 12.93 -7.76
N PHE A 84 0.20 13.76 -8.07
CA PHE A 84 1.60 13.49 -7.70
C PHE A 84 1.79 13.40 -6.19
N LEU A 85 1.14 14.28 -5.43
CA LEU A 85 1.21 14.24 -3.97
C LEU A 85 0.57 12.96 -3.44
N TYR A 86 -0.55 12.51 -4.01
CA TYR A 86 -1.22 11.30 -3.57
C TYR A 86 -0.37 10.07 -3.84
N TRP A 87 0.13 9.93 -5.06
CA TRP A 87 0.98 8.80 -5.43
C TRP A 87 2.32 8.82 -4.69
N LEU A 88 2.90 9.99 -4.43
CA LEU A 88 4.07 10.11 -3.55
C LEU A 88 3.77 9.58 -2.15
N THR A 89 2.65 9.97 -1.54
CA THR A 89 2.27 9.45 -0.22
C THR A 89 2.02 7.94 -0.26
N ILE A 90 1.44 7.41 -1.34
CA ILE A 90 1.25 5.96 -1.55
C ILE A 90 2.59 5.21 -1.70
N VAL A 91 3.55 5.76 -2.44
CA VAL A 91 4.90 5.17 -2.54
C VAL A 91 5.62 5.24 -1.20
N ALA A 92 5.54 6.38 -0.49
CA ALA A 92 6.15 6.52 0.84
C ALA A 92 5.56 5.53 1.85
N THR A 93 4.23 5.36 1.89
CA THR A 93 3.59 4.42 2.82
C THR A 93 3.84 2.95 2.47
N THR A 94 4.01 2.61 1.19
CA THR A 94 4.38 1.24 0.80
C THR A 94 5.83 0.96 1.13
N THR A 95 6.73 1.92 0.92
CA THR A 95 8.15 1.76 1.26
C THR A 95 8.39 1.62 2.77
N VAL A 96 7.79 2.48 3.60
CA VAL A 96 7.83 2.29 5.07
C VAL A 96 7.10 1.01 5.49
N GLY A 97 6.06 0.62 4.74
CA GLY A 97 5.32 -0.61 4.95
C GLY A 97 6.23 -1.83 4.86
N THR A 98 7.05 -1.93 3.81
CA THR A 98 8.05 -3.00 3.61
C THR A 98 9.02 -3.06 4.78
N THR A 99 9.73 -1.97 5.05
CA THR A 99 10.80 -1.98 6.05
C THR A 99 10.28 -2.27 7.45
N LEU A 100 9.05 -1.81 7.76
CA LEU A 100 8.39 -2.11 9.03
C LEU A 100 7.91 -3.56 9.09
N ALA A 101 7.46 -4.13 7.96
CA ALA A 101 7.04 -5.52 7.90
C ALA A 101 8.23 -6.43 8.18
N ASP A 102 9.35 -6.21 7.50
CA ASP A 102 10.60 -6.94 7.72
C ASP A 102 11.10 -6.81 9.16
N TYR A 103 11.03 -5.61 9.73
CA TYR A 103 11.36 -5.43 11.13
C TYR A 103 10.46 -6.29 12.03
N CYS A 104 9.14 -6.27 11.79
CA CYS A 104 8.19 -7.03 12.59
C CYS A 104 8.31 -8.55 12.44
N THR A 105 8.62 -9.05 11.25
CA THR A 105 8.64 -10.49 10.96
C THR A 105 10.03 -11.09 11.12
N ARG A 106 11.10 -10.34 10.82
CA ARG A 106 12.49 -10.82 10.78
C ARG A 106 13.33 -10.34 11.97
N SER A 107 13.09 -9.14 12.50
CA SER A 107 13.92 -8.57 13.59
C SER A 107 13.35 -8.75 14.99
N LEU A 108 12.02 -8.74 15.18
CA LEU A 108 11.40 -8.84 16.51
C LEU A 108 11.46 -10.25 17.14
N GLY A 109 11.87 -11.27 16.39
CA GLY A 109 11.94 -12.65 16.88
C GLY A 109 10.59 -13.38 17.01
N ILE A 110 9.51 -12.80 16.47
CA ILE A 110 8.16 -13.40 16.48
C ILE A 110 7.78 -14.10 15.16
N GLY A 111 8.66 -14.05 14.16
CA GLY A 111 8.50 -14.69 12.85
C GLY A 111 7.35 -14.13 12.02
N TYR A 112 7.14 -14.72 10.83
CA TYR A 112 6.07 -14.32 9.91
C TYR A 112 4.67 -14.46 10.52
N THR A 113 4.38 -15.58 11.19
CA THR A 113 3.07 -15.82 11.82
C THR A 113 2.76 -14.77 12.90
N GLY A 114 3.72 -14.51 13.80
CA GLY A 114 3.54 -13.52 14.88
C GLY A 114 3.43 -12.10 14.34
N GLY A 115 4.34 -11.71 13.45
CA GLY A 115 4.33 -10.39 12.82
C GLY A 115 3.06 -10.13 12.00
N SER A 116 2.65 -11.06 11.16
CA SER A 116 1.42 -10.95 10.36
C SER A 116 0.17 -10.89 11.23
N THR A 117 0.10 -11.70 12.28
CA THR A 117 -1.05 -11.68 13.21
C THR A 117 -1.15 -10.34 13.95
N MET A 118 -0.03 -9.82 14.44
CA MET A 118 0.03 -8.50 15.08
C MET A 118 -0.44 -7.40 14.12
N LEU A 119 0.06 -7.40 12.88
CA LEU A 119 -0.30 -6.41 11.87
C LEU A 119 -1.76 -6.50 11.45
N LEU A 120 -2.32 -7.72 11.37
CA LEU A 120 -3.74 -7.94 11.12
C LEU A 120 -4.61 -7.33 12.23
N ILE A 121 -4.22 -7.52 13.48
CA ILE A 121 -4.89 -6.88 14.62
C ILE A 121 -4.82 -5.35 14.50
N CYS A 122 -3.68 -4.78 14.13
CA CYS A 122 -3.54 -3.34 13.91
C CYS A 122 -4.47 -2.81 12.79
N VAL A 123 -4.57 -3.54 11.67
CA VAL A 123 -5.48 -3.19 10.57
C VAL A 123 -6.94 -3.20 11.06
N ILE A 124 -7.37 -4.29 11.68
CA ILE A 124 -8.75 -4.44 12.19
C ILE A 124 -9.06 -3.35 13.22
N ALA A 125 -8.16 -3.13 14.18
CA ALA A 125 -8.32 -2.09 15.19
C ALA A 125 -8.44 -0.70 14.55
N SER A 126 -7.58 -0.36 13.57
CA SER A 126 -7.64 0.93 12.89
C SER A 126 -8.98 1.17 12.17
N LEU A 127 -9.49 0.14 11.47
CA LEU A 127 -10.78 0.19 10.79
C LEU A 127 -11.96 0.33 11.76
N LEU A 128 -11.94 -0.42 12.87
CA LEU A 128 -12.99 -0.36 13.89
C LEU A 128 -13.01 0.99 14.60
N ILE A 129 -11.85 1.49 15.02
CA ILE A 129 -11.73 2.81 15.67
C ILE A 129 -12.17 3.91 14.71
N TRP A 130 -11.79 3.84 13.42
CA TRP A 130 -12.24 4.79 12.42
C TRP A 130 -13.77 4.73 12.25
N ARG A 131 -14.35 3.53 12.11
CA ARG A 131 -15.81 3.35 11.99
C ARG A 131 -16.55 3.90 13.21
N TRP A 132 -16.09 3.63 14.42
CA TRP A 132 -16.70 4.16 15.65
C TRP A 132 -16.57 5.69 15.75
N SER A 133 -15.44 6.24 15.30
CA SER A 133 -15.17 7.67 15.41
C SER A 133 -15.91 8.54 14.38
N THR A 134 -16.31 7.97 13.24
CA THR A 134 -16.82 8.73 12.08
C THR A 134 -18.09 8.14 11.45
N GLY A 135 -18.52 6.96 11.87
CA GLY A 135 -19.68 6.25 11.33
C GLY A 135 -19.42 5.49 10.02
N SER A 136 -18.33 5.77 9.29
CA SER A 136 -18.05 5.16 7.99
C SER A 136 -16.55 5.05 7.71
N ILE A 137 -16.15 3.94 7.08
CA ILE A 137 -14.79 3.69 6.57
C ILE A 137 -14.72 3.88 5.04
N SER A 138 -15.72 4.52 4.44
CA SER A 138 -15.72 4.81 3.01
C SER A 138 -14.67 5.86 2.67
N ILE A 139 -13.89 5.61 1.62
CA ILE A 139 -12.90 6.57 1.12
C ILE A 139 -13.53 7.87 0.59
N GLU A 140 -14.81 7.84 0.24
CA GLU A 140 -15.53 9.01 -0.26
C GLU A 140 -15.77 10.06 0.83
N THR A 141 -15.72 9.67 2.10
CA THR A 141 -15.88 10.58 3.23
C THR A 141 -14.56 11.24 3.66
N VAL A 142 -13.43 10.84 3.05
CA VAL A 142 -12.09 11.36 3.34
C VAL A 142 -11.97 12.80 2.85
N SER A 143 -12.32 13.72 3.74
CA SER A 143 -12.47 15.15 3.43
C SER A 143 -12.05 16.09 4.55
N THR A 144 -11.83 15.56 5.75
CA THR A 144 -11.41 16.33 6.92
C THR A 144 -10.08 15.79 7.43
N PRO A 145 -9.23 16.63 8.06
CA PRO A 145 -7.96 16.19 8.63
C PRO A 145 -8.09 14.96 9.56
N LYS A 146 -9.15 14.91 10.37
CA LYS A 146 -9.42 13.77 11.26
C LYS A 146 -9.64 12.47 10.49
N VAL A 147 -10.42 12.50 9.41
CA VAL A 147 -10.70 11.30 8.59
C VAL A 147 -9.47 10.92 7.76
N GLU A 148 -8.69 11.90 7.28
CA GLU A 148 -7.44 11.65 6.57
C GLU A 148 -6.41 10.93 7.45
N ILE A 149 -6.30 11.27 8.74
CA ILE A 149 -5.42 10.56 9.67
C ILE A 149 -5.81 9.08 9.76
N PHE A 150 -7.10 8.77 9.95
CA PHE A 150 -7.55 7.38 9.98
C PHE A 150 -7.26 6.66 8.67
N TYR A 151 -7.52 7.30 7.54
CA TYR A 151 -7.23 6.76 6.22
C TYR A 151 -5.74 6.39 6.06
N TRP A 152 -4.83 7.31 6.37
CA TRP A 152 -3.40 7.08 6.22
C TRP A 152 -2.84 6.07 7.22
N VAL A 153 -3.34 6.04 8.46
CA VAL A 153 -2.97 5.03 9.46
C VAL A 153 -3.42 3.63 9.04
N THR A 154 -4.68 3.48 8.61
CA THR A 154 -5.17 2.19 8.11
C THR A 154 -4.39 1.73 6.88
N ILE A 155 -4.09 2.66 5.96
CA ILE A 155 -3.25 2.35 4.80
C ILE A 155 -1.88 1.86 5.27
N MET A 156 -1.19 2.57 6.13
CA MET A 156 0.13 2.17 6.62
C MET A 156 0.12 0.75 7.19
N PHE A 157 -0.80 0.43 8.12
CA PHE A 157 -0.90 -0.93 8.65
C PHE A 157 -1.25 -1.97 7.59
N SER A 158 -2.11 -1.63 6.62
CA SER A 158 -2.41 -2.53 5.51
C SER A 158 -1.21 -2.77 4.59
N GLN A 159 -0.36 -1.77 4.39
CA GLN A 159 0.85 -1.91 3.59
C GLN A 159 1.86 -2.82 4.30
N THR A 160 2.03 -2.63 5.60
CA THR A 160 2.92 -3.45 6.43
C THR A 160 2.42 -4.89 6.51
N LEU A 161 1.13 -5.09 6.78
CA LEU A 161 0.52 -6.43 6.79
C LEU A 161 0.71 -7.11 5.43
N GLY A 162 0.50 -6.39 4.33
CA GLY A 162 0.56 -6.97 3.01
C GLY A 162 1.95 -7.48 2.63
N THR A 163 3.04 -6.77 2.97
CA THR A 163 4.39 -7.34 2.79
C THR A 163 4.57 -8.59 3.64
N ALA A 164 4.26 -8.51 4.95
CA ALA A 164 4.39 -9.65 5.84
C ALA A 164 3.62 -10.90 5.35
N LEU A 165 2.41 -10.71 4.81
CA LEU A 165 1.62 -11.80 4.22
C LEU A 165 2.17 -12.30 2.88
N GLY A 166 2.70 -11.40 2.05
CA GLY A 166 3.32 -11.75 0.77
C GLY A 166 4.51 -12.68 0.98
N ASP A 167 5.45 -12.24 1.81
CA ASP A 167 6.65 -12.98 2.19
C ASP A 167 6.29 -14.29 2.88
N TRP A 168 5.31 -14.26 3.81
CA TRP A 168 4.90 -15.47 4.53
C TRP A 168 4.36 -16.55 3.57
N VAL A 169 3.52 -16.16 2.61
CA VAL A 169 2.97 -17.10 1.64
C VAL A 169 4.04 -17.61 0.69
N ALA A 170 4.98 -16.76 0.27
CA ALA A 170 6.06 -17.13 -0.64
C ALA A 170 7.10 -18.06 0.03
N ASP A 171 7.56 -17.71 1.22
CA ASP A 171 8.72 -18.34 1.87
C ASP A 171 8.36 -19.60 2.67
N THR A 172 7.19 -19.65 3.31
CA THR A 172 6.86 -20.76 4.24
C THR A 172 6.14 -21.93 3.58
N ASN A 173 5.43 -21.71 2.47
CA ASN A 173 4.64 -22.76 1.81
C ASN A 173 5.35 -23.39 0.60
N GLU A 174 6.64 -23.11 0.39
CA GLU A 174 7.40 -23.50 -0.82
C GLU A 174 6.72 -23.08 -2.13
N MET A 175 5.77 -22.13 -2.06
CA MET A 175 5.01 -21.65 -3.21
C MET A 175 5.87 -20.79 -4.14
N GLY A 176 6.90 -20.16 -3.58
CA GLY A 176 7.72 -19.15 -4.25
C GLY A 176 6.91 -17.90 -4.60
N TYR A 177 7.61 -16.90 -5.14
CA TYR A 177 7.02 -15.59 -5.43
C TYR A 177 5.92 -15.64 -6.49
N LEU A 178 6.08 -16.47 -7.53
CA LEU A 178 5.05 -16.62 -8.57
C LEU A 178 3.80 -17.35 -8.07
N GLY A 179 3.96 -18.37 -7.22
CA GLY A 179 2.83 -19.07 -6.59
C GLY A 179 2.04 -18.13 -5.68
N ALA A 180 2.75 -17.37 -4.84
CA ALA A 180 2.13 -16.36 -3.99
C ALA A 180 1.43 -15.26 -4.82
N ALA A 181 2.08 -14.75 -5.88
CA ALA A 181 1.47 -13.78 -6.81
C ALA A 181 0.19 -14.33 -7.47
N ALA A 182 0.16 -15.61 -7.85
CA ALA A 182 -1.03 -16.25 -8.40
C ALA A 182 -2.17 -16.32 -7.38
N VAL A 183 -1.88 -16.62 -6.11
CA VAL A 183 -2.88 -16.63 -5.02
C VAL A 183 -3.48 -15.24 -4.82
N PHE A 184 -2.65 -14.21 -4.63
CA PHE A 184 -3.15 -12.86 -4.39
C PHE A 184 -3.82 -12.26 -5.64
N GLY A 185 -3.31 -12.56 -6.84
CA GLY A 185 -3.94 -12.21 -8.11
C GLY A 185 -5.32 -12.88 -8.26
N GLY A 186 -5.44 -14.16 -7.91
CA GLY A 186 -6.72 -14.89 -7.89
C GLY A 186 -7.72 -14.30 -6.90
N LEU A 187 -7.29 -13.92 -5.70
CA LEU A 187 -8.13 -13.26 -4.71
C LEU A 187 -8.59 -11.85 -5.16
N LEU A 188 -7.73 -11.12 -5.88
CA LEU A 188 -8.12 -9.84 -6.50
C LEU A 188 -9.13 -10.05 -7.63
N LEU A 189 -8.93 -11.06 -8.48
CA LEU A 189 -9.90 -11.43 -9.50
C LEU A 189 -11.24 -11.81 -8.88
N LEU A 190 -11.24 -12.61 -7.81
CA LEU A 190 -12.45 -12.94 -7.06
C LEU A 190 -13.13 -11.68 -6.50
N THR A 191 -12.35 -10.76 -5.94
CA THR A 191 -12.87 -9.49 -5.42
C THR A 191 -13.50 -8.65 -6.54
N ALA A 192 -12.89 -8.62 -7.73
CA ALA A 192 -13.44 -7.96 -8.91
C ALA A 192 -14.72 -8.64 -9.40
N LEU A 193 -14.77 -9.98 -9.43
CA LEU A 193 -15.96 -10.74 -9.79
C LEU A 193 -17.11 -10.45 -8.81
N LEU A 194 -16.84 -10.46 -7.51
CA LEU A 194 -17.83 -10.08 -6.49
C LEU A 194 -18.32 -8.64 -6.70
N TYR A 195 -17.44 -7.72 -7.10
CA TYR A 195 -17.82 -6.35 -7.43
C TYR A 195 -18.80 -6.29 -8.61
N TYR A 196 -18.53 -6.99 -9.72
CA TYR A 196 -19.38 -6.89 -10.91
C TYR A 196 -20.62 -7.78 -10.87
N LEU A 197 -20.59 -8.90 -10.15
CA LEU A 197 -21.63 -9.92 -10.20
C LEU A 197 -22.58 -9.89 -9.00
N THR A 198 -22.25 -9.15 -7.94
CA THR A 198 -23.06 -9.14 -6.70
C THR A 198 -23.34 -7.72 -6.20
N SER A 199 -24.28 -7.64 -5.25
CA SER A 199 -24.62 -6.43 -4.48
C SER A 199 -23.82 -6.30 -3.18
N PHE A 200 -22.72 -7.04 -3.04
CA PHE A 200 -21.88 -7.00 -1.84
C PHE A 200 -21.33 -5.59 -1.59
N SER A 201 -21.08 -5.27 -0.31
CA SER A 201 -20.68 -3.92 0.11
C SER A 201 -19.46 -3.42 -0.66
N ARG A 202 -19.64 -2.34 -1.43
CA ARG A 202 -18.57 -1.70 -2.22
C ARG A 202 -17.41 -1.23 -1.36
N VAL A 203 -17.71 -0.79 -0.13
CA VAL A 203 -16.70 -0.36 0.84
C VAL A 203 -15.85 -1.54 1.30
N ILE A 204 -16.47 -2.70 1.58
CA ILE A 204 -15.73 -3.90 2.00
C ILE A 204 -14.88 -4.42 0.84
N LEU A 205 -15.43 -4.51 -0.37
CA LEU A 205 -14.70 -4.94 -1.56
C LEU A 205 -13.53 -4.00 -1.88
N PHE A 206 -13.70 -2.69 -1.70
CA PHE A 206 -12.61 -1.73 -1.83
C PHE A 206 -11.48 -2.06 -0.86
N TRP A 207 -11.77 -2.21 0.44
CA TRP A 207 -10.73 -2.52 1.42
C TRP A 207 -10.10 -3.88 1.19
N ALA A 208 -10.87 -4.90 0.80
CA ALA A 208 -10.34 -6.21 0.44
C ALA A 208 -9.35 -6.09 -0.74
N ALA A 209 -9.77 -5.47 -1.84
CA ALA A 209 -8.88 -5.24 -2.98
C ALA A 209 -7.67 -4.37 -2.60
N PHE A 210 -7.88 -3.33 -1.80
CA PHE A 210 -6.83 -2.45 -1.36
C PHE A 210 -5.77 -3.19 -0.53
N ILE A 211 -6.20 -4.01 0.42
CA ILE A 211 -5.30 -4.81 1.25
C ILE A 211 -4.60 -5.86 0.37
N LEU A 212 -5.31 -6.56 -0.52
CA LEU A 212 -4.77 -7.65 -1.35
C LEU A 212 -3.79 -7.21 -2.45
N THR A 213 -3.89 -5.98 -2.96
CA THR A 213 -2.88 -5.47 -3.92
C THR A 213 -1.49 -5.30 -3.31
N ARG A 214 -1.39 -5.22 -1.97
CA ARG A 214 -0.09 -5.09 -1.32
C ARG A 214 0.71 -6.39 -1.32
N PRO A 215 0.21 -7.53 -0.78
CA PRO A 215 0.94 -8.78 -0.85
C PRO A 215 1.24 -9.18 -2.30
N LEU A 216 0.35 -8.91 -3.26
CA LEU A 216 0.67 -9.07 -4.67
C LEU A 216 1.86 -8.20 -5.11
N GLY A 217 1.87 -6.92 -4.73
CA GLY A 217 2.97 -6.02 -5.08
C GLY A 217 4.29 -6.43 -4.45
N ALA A 218 4.27 -6.88 -3.19
CA ALA A 218 5.43 -7.38 -2.46
C ALA A 218 6.01 -8.63 -3.15
N THR A 219 5.18 -9.64 -3.41
CA THR A 219 5.63 -10.87 -4.08
C THR A 219 6.16 -10.60 -5.49
N LEU A 220 5.57 -9.66 -6.22
CA LEU A 220 6.10 -9.22 -7.51
C LEU A 220 7.44 -8.47 -7.36
N GLY A 221 7.60 -7.66 -6.31
CA GLY A 221 8.85 -6.94 -6.03
C GLY A 221 9.98 -7.89 -5.70
N ASP A 222 9.72 -8.84 -4.80
CA ASP A 222 10.65 -9.90 -4.45
C ASP A 222 11.01 -10.76 -5.67
N PHE A 223 10.02 -11.12 -6.49
CA PHE A 223 10.28 -11.84 -7.73
C PHE A 223 11.27 -11.09 -8.64
N LEU A 224 11.21 -9.76 -8.70
CA LEU A 224 12.15 -8.98 -9.51
C LEU A 224 13.57 -9.02 -8.91
N ASP A 225 13.72 -8.91 -7.59
CA ASP A 225 15.02 -8.56 -6.99
C ASP A 225 15.75 -9.68 -6.23
N LYS A 226 15.02 -10.69 -5.75
CA LYS A 226 15.59 -11.78 -4.95
C LYS A 226 16.46 -12.71 -5.81
N PRO A 227 17.42 -13.43 -5.20
CA PRO A 227 18.29 -14.35 -5.91
C PRO A 227 17.53 -15.42 -6.70
N ILE A 228 18.14 -15.90 -7.79
CA ILE A 228 17.59 -17.00 -8.60
C ILE A 228 17.43 -18.28 -7.75
N SER A 229 18.34 -18.51 -6.80
CA SER A 229 18.27 -19.64 -5.86
C SER A 229 17.03 -19.60 -4.95
N GLU A 230 16.43 -18.43 -4.76
CA GLU A 230 15.21 -18.22 -3.97
C GLU A 230 13.97 -18.06 -4.87
N GLY A 231 14.12 -18.22 -6.19
CA GLY A 231 13.02 -18.12 -7.17
C GLY A 231 12.75 -16.72 -7.71
N GLY A 232 13.65 -15.75 -7.47
CA GLY A 232 13.60 -14.41 -8.06
C GLY A 232 14.41 -14.27 -9.36
N LEU A 233 14.44 -13.06 -9.93
CA LEU A 233 15.14 -12.73 -11.17
C LEU A 233 16.53 -12.11 -10.94
N ALA A 234 16.92 -11.87 -9.68
CA ALA A 234 18.18 -11.24 -9.29
C ALA A 234 18.46 -9.88 -9.99
N LEU A 235 17.42 -9.10 -10.28
CA LEU A 235 17.60 -7.75 -10.80
C LEU A 235 18.12 -6.83 -9.69
N SER A 236 18.91 -5.83 -10.06
CA SER A 236 19.36 -4.83 -9.08
C SER A 236 18.16 -4.05 -8.53
N ARG A 237 18.00 -4.03 -7.21
CA ARG A 237 16.95 -3.30 -6.49
C ARG A 237 16.84 -1.85 -6.95
N TYR A 238 17.98 -1.16 -7.06
CA TYR A 238 18.04 0.23 -7.53
C TYR A 238 17.47 0.39 -8.94
N SER A 239 17.84 -0.51 -9.87
CA SER A 239 17.37 -0.46 -11.25
C SER A 239 15.89 -0.82 -11.39
N ALA A 240 15.42 -1.81 -10.63
CA ALA A 240 14.01 -2.21 -10.58
C ALA A 240 13.15 -1.07 -10.03
N SER A 241 13.55 -0.46 -8.91
CA SER A 241 12.86 0.69 -8.33
C SER A 241 12.83 1.89 -9.28
N LEU A 242 13.96 2.21 -9.95
CA LEU A 242 14.00 3.31 -10.89
C LEU A 242 13.06 3.07 -12.09
N ALA A 243 13.06 1.87 -12.66
CA ALA A 243 12.19 1.51 -13.77
C ALA A 243 10.70 1.63 -13.37
N LEU A 244 10.32 1.09 -12.21
CA LEU A 244 8.96 1.20 -11.68
C LEU A 244 8.54 2.65 -11.44
N LEU A 245 9.43 3.47 -10.87
CA LEU A 245 9.18 4.90 -10.66
C LEU A 245 8.93 5.63 -11.99
N VAL A 246 9.74 5.38 -13.01
CA VAL A 246 9.57 5.97 -14.34
C VAL A 246 8.22 5.59 -14.94
N VAL A 247 7.83 4.32 -14.86
CA VAL A 247 6.53 3.85 -15.37
C VAL A 247 5.37 4.49 -14.60
N ILE A 248 5.45 4.58 -13.27
CA ILE A 248 4.42 5.24 -12.45
C ILE A 248 4.27 6.71 -12.85
N VAL A 249 5.37 7.44 -12.96
CA VAL A 249 5.35 8.86 -13.37
C VAL A 249 4.76 9.02 -14.76
N ALA A 250 5.14 8.16 -15.71
CA ALA A 250 4.57 8.17 -17.06
C ALA A 250 3.06 7.92 -17.04
N LEU A 251 2.57 6.94 -16.28
CA LEU A 251 1.14 6.65 -16.17
C LEU A 251 0.37 7.79 -15.50
N ILE A 252 0.93 8.47 -14.50
CA ILE A 252 0.31 9.64 -13.87
C ILE A 252 0.19 10.81 -14.86
N LEU A 253 1.18 10.99 -15.75
CA LEU A 253 1.17 12.03 -16.77
C LEU A 253 0.21 11.72 -17.93
N ILE A 254 0.12 10.46 -18.35
CA ILE A 254 -0.66 10.03 -19.52
C ILE A 254 -2.14 9.84 -19.17
N LEU A 255 -2.44 9.26 -17.99
CA LEU A 255 -3.80 8.89 -17.61
C LEU A 255 -4.47 10.01 -16.81
N PRO A 256 -5.70 10.44 -17.16
CA PRO A 256 -6.39 11.49 -16.44
C PRO A 256 -6.72 11.05 -15.01
N GLN A 257 -6.16 11.77 -14.03
CA GLN A 257 -6.40 11.53 -12.60
C GLN A 257 -7.45 12.51 -12.10
N LYS A 258 -8.69 12.04 -11.90
CA LYS A 258 -9.79 12.83 -11.34
C LYS A 258 -9.95 12.52 -9.84
N PRO A 259 -10.35 13.51 -9.02
CA PRO A 259 -10.74 13.24 -7.63
C PRO A 259 -11.99 12.37 -7.60
N ALA A 260 -12.14 11.55 -6.57
CA ALA A 260 -13.38 10.81 -6.36
C ALA A 260 -14.53 11.81 -6.14
N SER A 261 -15.52 11.81 -7.04
CA SER A 261 -16.82 12.43 -6.78
C SER A 261 -17.69 11.39 -6.07
N LYS A 262 -18.59 11.85 -5.19
CA LYS A 262 -19.67 10.98 -4.67
C LYS A 262 -20.31 10.28 -5.87
N ALA A 263 -20.23 8.95 -5.90
CA ALA A 263 -21.07 8.19 -6.81
C ALA A 263 -22.52 8.41 -6.32
N HIS A 264 -23.39 8.85 -7.23
CA HIS A 264 -24.82 8.98 -6.96
C HIS A 264 -25.45 7.62 -6.65
#